data_AF-A0A521RGT5-F1
#
_entry.id   AF-A0A521RGT5-F1
#
_cell.length_a   1.000
_cell.length_b   1.000
_cell.length_c   1.000
_cell.angle_alpha   90.00
_cell.angle_beta   90.00
_cell.angle_gamma   90.00
#
_symmetry.space_group_name_H-M   'P 1'
#
loop_
_entity.id
_entity.type
_entity.pdbx_description
1 polymer ?
#
loop_
_entity_poly.entity_id
_entity_poly.type
_entity_poly.pdbx_seq_one_letter_code
_entity_poly.pdbx_strand_id
1 'polypeptide(L)'
;MNLNTDHLKRCIDTLESSLALYRKAAPGDIEQEVFRNAIVKGYELTQETAFKLIRRALRDYGHGSRKLDSLPVKELLRTAANHGLMGVTEVERWFAYRDNRNNTAHDYGEGFVKETLSLLPGFLADARTLETGLRARFGGKE
;
A
#
# COMPACT_ATOMS: atom_id res chain seq x y z
N MET A 1 -1.65 21.39 -6.01
CA MET A 1 -1.79 20.36 -7.08
C MET A 1 -3.19 19.71 -7.03
N ASN A 2 -3.72 19.13 -8.12
CA ASN A 2 -4.90 18.24 -8.05
C ASN A 2 -4.43 16.78 -8.14
N LEU A 3 -4.51 16.05 -7.03
CA LEU A 3 -4.06 14.68 -6.92
C LEU A 3 -5.25 13.72 -7.03
N ASN A 4 -5.32 12.95 -8.12
CA ASN A 4 -6.31 11.88 -8.27
C ASN A 4 -5.84 10.62 -7.51
N THR A 5 -6.65 10.18 -6.54
CA THR A 5 -6.39 9.00 -5.70
C THR A 5 -7.26 7.79 -6.06
N ASP A 6 -8.10 7.88 -7.09
CA ASP A 6 -9.08 6.84 -7.46
C ASP A 6 -8.42 5.52 -7.84
N HIS A 7 -7.25 5.57 -8.47
CA HIS A 7 -6.49 4.35 -8.76
C HIS A 7 -6.02 3.66 -7.48
N LEU A 8 -5.58 4.42 -6.47
CA LEU A 8 -5.22 3.83 -5.16
C LEU A 8 -6.44 3.20 -4.50
N LYS A 9 -7.57 3.93 -4.48
CA LYS A 9 -8.83 3.39 -3.96
C LYS A 9 -9.22 2.07 -4.64
N ARG A 10 -9.15 2.02 -5.98
CA ARG A 10 -9.42 0.80 -6.77
C ARG A 10 -8.50 -0.35 -6.39
N CYS A 11 -7.21 -0.09 -6.18
CA CYS A 11 -6.24 -1.10 -5.75
C CYS A 11 -6.58 -1.66 -4.36
N ILE A 12 -6.92 -0.79 -3.41
CA ILE A 12 -7.34 -1.16 -2.06
C ILE A 12 -8.60 -2.02 -2.11
N ASP A 13 -9.64 -1.57 -2.82
CA ASP A 13 -10.92 -2.30 -2.92
C ASP A 13 -10.72 -3.70 -3.54
N THR A 14 -9.85 -3.80 -4.55
CA THR A 14 -9.55 -5.07 -5.23
C THR A 14 -8.76 -6.01 -4.31
N LEU A 15 -7.79 -5.49 -3.55
CA LEU A 15 -7.01 -6.28 -2.59
C LEU A 15 -7.89 -6.80 -1.45
N GLU A 16 -8.76 -5.96 -0.90
CA GLU A 16 -9.71 -6.36 0.14
C GLU A 16 -10.68 -7.43 -0.36
N SER A 17 -11.19 -7.27 -1.59
CA SER A 17 -12.06 -8.27 -2.22
C SER A 17 -11.33 -9.60 -2.41
N SER A 18 -10.09 -9.56 -2.88
CA SER A 18 -9.26 -10.77 -3.07
C SER A 18 -9.01 -11.48 -1.74
N LEU A 19 -8.74 -10.73 -0.66
CA LEU A 19 -8.58 -11.28 0.69
C LEU A 19 -9.87 -11.93 1.20
N ALA A 20 -11.02 -11.29 0.98
CA ALA A 20 -12.31 -11.84 1.38
C ALA A 20 -12.65 -13.14 0.63
N LEU A 21 -12.36 -13.19 -0.68
CA LEU A 21 -12.60 -14.37 -1.52
C LEU A 21 -11.64 -15.51 -1.17
N TYR A 22 -10.35 -15.22 -0.94
CA TYR A 22 -9.36 -16.20 -0.47
C TYR A 22 -9.82 -16.92 0.81
N ARG A 23 -10.39 -16.17 1.77
CA ARG A 23 -10.87 -16.71 3.05
C ARG A 23 -12.12 -17.59 2.91
N LYS A 24 -12.89 -17.42 1.83
CA LYS A 24 -14.09 -18.22 1.54
C LYS A 24 -13.77 -19.45 0.71
N ALA A 25 -12.72 -19.41 -0.10
CA ALA A 25 -12.29 -20.53 -0.93
C ALA A 25 -11.86 -21.73 -0.09
N ALA A 26 -12.15 -22.93 -0.58
CA ALA A 26 -11.76 -24.17 0.09
C ALA A 26 -10.22 -24.28 0.17
N PRO A 27 -9.64 -24.66 1.33
CA PRO A 27 -8.21 -24.88 1.45
C PRO A 27 -7.68 -25.88 0.43
N GLY A 28 -6.65 -25.47 -0.32
CA GLY A 28 -6.01 -26.30 -1.35
C GLY A 28 -6.74 -26.35 -2.69
N ASP A 29 -7.83 -25.63 -2.86
CA ASP A 29 -8.51 -25.51 -4.15
C ASP A 29 -7.83 -24.46 -5.06
N ILE A 30 -7.98 -24.62 -6.38
CA ILE A 30 -7.41 -23.73 -7.38
C ILE A 30 -7.91 -22.29 -7.20
N GLU A 31 -9.15 -22.10 -6.75
CA GLU A 31 -9.68 -20.77 -6.43
C GLU A 31 -8.87 -20.09 -5.32
N GLN A 32 -8.47 -20.85 -4.29
CA GLN A 32 -7.66 -20.30 -3.21
C GLN A 32 -6.28 -19.88 -3.71
N GLU A 33 -5.67 -20.63 -4.63
CA GLU A 33 -4.41 -20.26 -5.28
C GLU A 33 -4.58 -19.01 -6.17
N VAL A 34 -5.67 -18.92 -6.93
CA VAL A 34 -5.99 -17.73 -7.75
C VAL A 34 -6.10 -16.49 -6.86
N PHE A 35 -6.83 -16.55 -5.76
CA PHE A 35 -6.95 -15.40 -4.87
C PHE A 35 -5.67 -15.10 -4.11
N ARG A 36 -4.84 -16.11 -3.79
CA ARG A 36 -3.49 -15.91 -3.24
C ARG A 36 -2.64 -15.06 -4.19
N ASN A 37 -2.60 -15.43 -5.45
CA ASN A 37 -1.85 -14.71 -6.48
C ASN A 37 -2.39 -13.28 -6.67
N ALA A 38 -3.72 -13.12 -6.65
CA ALA A 38 -4.36 -11.80 -6.69
C ALA A 38 -4.00 -10.93 -5.48
N ILE A 39 -3.91 -11.50 -4.27
CA ILE A 39 -3.47 -10.81 -3.05
C ILE A 39 -2.02 -10.36 -3.18
N VAL A 40 -1.11 -11.27 -3.57
CA VAL A 40 0.33 -10.93 -3.72
C VAL A 40 0.48 -9.76 -4.69
N LYS A 41 -0.19 -9.82 -5.84
CA LYS A 41 -0.09 -8.75 -6.84
C LYS A 41 -0.79 -7.47 -6.40
N GLY A 42 -1.97 -7.57 -5.78
CA GLY A 42 -2.73 -6.43 -5.26
C GLY A 42 -1.98 -5.70 -4.15
N TYR A 43 -1.26 -6.44 -3.30
CA TYR A 43 -0.43 -5.89 -2.24
C TYR A 43 0.73 -5.07 -2.80
N GLU A 44 1.46 -5.62 -3.78
CA GLU A 44 2.51 -4.90 -4.52
C GLU A 44 1.96 -3.63 -5.18
N LEU A 45 0.87 -3.74 -5.93
CA LEU A 45 0.32 -2.64 -6.70
C LEU A 45 -0.19 -1.49 -5.81
N THR A 46 -0.80 -1.84 -4.67
CA THR A 46 -1.28 -0.86 -3.70
C THR A 46 -0.11 -0.06 -3.11
N GLN A 47 0.98 -0.73 -2.72
CA GLN A 47 2.18 -0.03 -2.23
C GLN A 47 2.82 0.86 -3.29
N GLU A 48 2.98 0.35 -4.52
CA GLU A 48 3.57 1.12 -5.61
C GLU A 48 2.76 2.40 -5.90
N THR A 49 1.43 2.25 -5.98
CA THR A 49 0.51 3.38 -6.21
C THR A 49 0.56 4.38 -5.06
N ALA A 50 0.55 3.91 -3.81
CA ALA A 50 0.68 4.76 -2.63
C ALA A 50 1.97 5.59 -2.66
N PHE A 51 3.12 4.96 -2.91
CA PHE A 51 4.40 5.66 -2.95
C PHE A 51 4.51 6.65 -4.11
N LYS A 52 3.89 6.36 -5.27
CA LYS A 52 3.79 7.33 -6.37
C LYS A 52 2.99 8.57 -5.95
N LEU A 53 1.88 8.39 -5.25
CA LEU A 53 1.06 9.50 -4.75
C LEU A 53 1.77 10.30 -3.67
N ILE A 54 2.47 9.65 -2.72
CA ILE A 54 3.30 10.33 -1.71
C ILE A 54 4.36 11.20 -2.37
N ARG A 55 5.10 10.67 -3.37
CA ARG A 55 6.09 11.46 -4.11
C ARG A 55 5.44 12.68 -4.76
N ARG A 56 4.29 12.51 -5.40
CA ARG A 56 3.56 13.64 -6.00
C ARG A 56 3.17 14.67 -4.95
N ALA A 57 2.59 14.25 -3.82
CA ALA A 57 2.18 15.13 -2.73
C ALA A 57 3.37 15.92 -2.15
N LEU A 58 4.53 15.28 -2.00
CA LEU A 58 5.75 15.93 -1.51
C LEU A 58 6.28 17.05 -2.42
N ARG A 59 5.87 17.12 -3.69
CA ARG A 59 6.27 18.23 -4.58
C ARG A 59 5.70 19.57 -4.12
N ASP A 60 4.52 19.58 -3.49
CA ASP A 60 3.91 20.82 -2.95
C ASP A 60 4.68 21.36 -1.73
N TYR A 61 5.66 20.62 -1.20
CA TYR A 61 6.55 21.03 -0.11
C TYR A 61 7.96 21.40 -0.60
N GLY A 62 8.10 21.71 -1.90
CA GLY A 62 9.36 22.19 -2.48
C GLY A 62 10.38 21.10 -2.81
N HIS A 63 10.01 19.82 -2.74
CA HIS A 63 10.89 18.73 -3.16
C HIS A 63 10.90 18.58 -4.69
N GLY A 64 12.09 18.64 -5.29
CA GLY A 64 12.25 18.39 -6.73
C GLY A 64 12.01 16.93 -7.13
N SER A 65 11.41 16.70 -8.30
CA SER A 65 11.03 15.34 -8.74
C SER A 65 12.23 14.38 -8.76
N ARG A 66 13.37 14.80 -9.34
CA ARG A 66 14.57 13.97 -9.43
C ARG A 66 15.03 13.46 -8.06
N LYS A 67 14.96 14.29 -7.02
CA LYS A 67 15.32 13.92 -5.65
C LYS A 67 14.36 12.88 -5.09
N LEU A 68 13.05 13.10 -5.24
CA LEU A 68 12.01 12.19 -4.74
C LEU A 68 12.03 10.83 -5.44
N ASP A 69 12.33 10.82 -6.74
CA ASP A 69 12.38 9.60 -7.55
C ASP A 69 13.59 8.72 -7.17
N SER A 70 14.68 9.32 -6.69
CA SER A 70 15.86 8.60 -6.19
C SER A 70 15.79 8.19 -4.72
N LEU A 71 14.77 8.61 -3.97
CA LEU A 71 14.69 8.27 -2.54
C LEU A 71 14.37 6.78 -2.33
N PRO A 72 15.11 6.09 -1.46
CA PRO A 72 14.67 4.82 -0.91
C PRO A 72 13.28 4.96 -0.28
N VAL A 73 12.44 3.93 -0.41
CA VAL A 73 11.04 3.98 0.09
C VAL A 73 10.98 4.33 1.58
N LYS A 74 11.89 3.80 2.41
CA LYS A 74 11.91 4.12 3.85
C LYS A 74 12.19 5.60 4.10
N GLU A 75 13.07 6.23 3.33
CA GLU A 75 13.34 7.67 3.40
C GLU A 75 12.19 8.52 2.86
N LEU A 76 11.52 8.04 1.80
CA LEU A 76 10.31 8.68 1.27
C LEU A 76 9.21 8.77 2.34
N LEU A 77 8.96 7.68 3.06
CA LEU A 77 7.95 7.60 4.12
C LEU A 77 8.31 8.50 5.31
N ARG A 78 9.58 8.52 5.74
CA ARG A 78 10.05 9.48 6.77
C ARG A 78 9.84 10.93 6.34
N THR A 79 10.14 11.23 5.07
CA THR A 79 9.92 12.56 4.51
C THR A 79 8.42 12.91 4.51
N ALA A 80 7.54 11.96 4.20
CA ALA A 80 6.09 12.15 4.28
C ALA A 80 5.63 12.47 5.72
N ALA A 81 6.13 11.75 6.72
CA ALA A 81 5.83 12.04 8.13
C ALA A 81 6.32 13.41 8.58
N ASN A 82 7.53 13.84 8.16
CA ASN A 82 8.05 15.17 8.48
C ASN A 82 7.15 16.32 7.97
N HIS A 83 6.37 16.08 6.91
CA HIS A 83 5.42 17.05 6.34
C HIS A 83 3.98 16.83 6.81
N GLY A 84 3.77 15.94 7.78
CA GLY A 84 2.46 15.62 8.35
C GLY A 84 1.52 14.92 7.36
N LEU A 85 2.07 14.22 6.35
CA LEU A 85 1.27 13.38 5.44
C LEU A 85 0.95 12.02 6.05
N MET A 86 1.76 11.57 7.01
CA MET A 86 1.64 10.29 7.71
C MET A 86 2.04 10.46 9.17
N GLY A 87 1.53 9.61 10.06
CA GLY A 87 2.02 9.51 11.43
C GLY A 87 3.35 8.75 11.55
N VAL A 88 4.13 8.99 12.60
CA VAL A 88 5.38 8.23 12.84
C VAL A 88 5.10 6.74 13.04
N THR A 89 4.09 6.41 13.85
CA THR A 89 3.66 5.02 14.08
C THR A 89 3.09 4.36 12.83
N GLU A 90 2.48 5.16 11.94
CA GLU A 90 2.03 4.69 10.62
C GLU A 90 3.23 4.34 9.74
N VAL A 91 4.26 5.20 9.68
CA VAL A 91 5.49 4.92 8.92
C VAL A 91 6.18 3.62 9.36
N GLU A 92 6.24 3.35 10.66
CA GLU A 92 6.80 2.10 11.19
C GLU A 92 6.04 0.87 10.68
N ARG A 93 4.70 0.93 10.65
CA ARG A 93 3.87 -0.14 10.06
C ARG A 93 4.14 -0.30 8.56
N TRP A 94 4.26 0.81 7.83
CA TRP A 94 4.62 0.77 6.40
C TRP A 94 6.01 0.20 6.12
N PHE A 95 6.96 0.30 7.05
CA PHE A 95 8.23 -0.42 6.93
C PHE A 95 8.03 -1.93 7.02
N ALA A 96 7.27 -2.40 8.00
CA ALA A 96 6.95 -3.82 8.13
C ALA A 96 6.23 -4.36 6.87
N TYR A 97 5.27 -3.60 6.32
CA TYR A 97 4.58 -3.96 5.09
C TYR A 97 5.55 -4.07 3.89
N ARG A 98 6.46 -3.10 3.77
CA ARG A 98 7.44 -3.06 2.67
C ARG A 98 8.44 -4.21 2.76
N ASP A 99 8.89 -4.53 3.96
CA ASP A 99 9.84 -5.60 4.22
C ASP A 99 9.20 -6.97 3.96
N ASN A 100 7.97 -7.21 4.45
CA ASN A 100 7.21 -8.42 4.15
C ASN A 100 6.98 -8.60 2.63
N ARG A 101 6.64 -7.54 1.89
CA ARG A 101 6.45 -7.58 0.42
C ARG A 101 7.68 -8.13 -0.32
N ASN A 102 8.89 -7.86 0.16
CA ASN A 102 10.11 -8.40 -0.47
C ASN A 102 10.19 -9.93 -0.38
N ASN A 103 9.54 -10.54 0.61
CA ASN A 103 9.57 -11.98 0.86
C ASN A 103 8.37 -12.71 0.25
N THR A 104 7.24 -12.01 0.03
CA THR A 104 5.96 -12.63 -0.38
C THR A 104 5.99 -13.37 -1.72
N ALA A 105 6.88 -13.00 -2.64
CA ALA A 105 6.94 -13.64 -3.97
C ALA A 105 7.56 -15.04 -3.95
N HIS A 106 8.23 -15.43 -2.85
CA HIS A 106 8.98 -16.68 -2.76
C HIS A 106 8.36 -17.69 -1.78
N ASP A 107 7.49 -17.24 -0.88
CA ASP A 107 6.81 -18.09 0.09
C ASP A 107 5.32 -18.13 -0.18
N TYR A 108 4.89 -19.14 -0.93
CA TYR A 108 3.47 -19.42 -1.19
C TYR A 108 2.87 -20.38 -0.16
N GLY A 109 3.61 -20.82 0.86
CA GLY A 109 3.19 -21.85 1.81
C GLY A 109 2.77 -21.25 3.15
N GLU A 110 3.38 -21.74 4.24
CA GLU A 110 3.07 -21.29 5.58
C GLU A 110 3.44 -19.82 5.84
N GLY A 111 4.52 -19.29 5.25
CA GLY A 111 4.93 -17.91 5.50
C GLY A 111 3.98 -16.90 4.85
N PHE A 112 3.36 -17.22 3.71
CA PHE A 112 2.25 -16.42 3.19
C PHE A 112 1.13 -16.26 4.23
N VAL A 113 0.72 -17.37 4.84
CA VAL A 113 -0.40 -17.40 5.79
C VAL A 113 -0.03 -16.75 7.12
N LYS A 114 1.14 -17.07 7.69
CA LYS A 114 1.55 -16.57 9.00
C LYS A 114 1.95 -15.10 8.97
N GLU A 115 2.65 -14.66 7.92
CA GLU A 115 3.22 -13.31 7.88
C GLU A 115 2.39 -12.36 7.03
N THR A 116 2.08 -12.74 5.78
CA THR A 116 1.44 -11.79 4.86
C THR A 116 -0.03 -11.60 5.19
N LEU A 117 -0.79 -12.68 5.36
CA LEU A 117 -2.22 -12.57 5.66
C LEU A 117 -2.52 -11.92 7.01
N SER A 118 -1.60 -12.01 7.98
CA SER A 118 -1.76 -11.36 9.29
C SER A 118 -1.55 -9.85 9.22
N LEU A 119 -0.70 -9.36 8.30
CA LEU A 119 -0.44 -7.93 8.10
C LEU A 119 -1.52 -7.22 7.25
N LEU A 120 -2.15 -7.93 6.32
CA LEU A 120 -3.06 -7.33 5.33
C LEU A 120 -4.22 -6.51 5.91
N PRO A 121 -4.91 -6.92 7.00
CA PRO A 121 -5.96 -6.10 7.59
C PRO A 121 -5.45 -4.72 8.05
N GLY A 122 -4.28 -4.69 8.71
CA GLY A 122 -3.63 -3.45 9.12
C GLY A 122 -3.20 -2.60 7.93
N PHE A 123 -2.58 -3.24 6.92
CA PHE A 123 -2.19 -2.58 5.69
C PHE A 123 -3.38 -1.93 4.96
N LEU A 124 -4.51 -2.63 4.82
CA LEU A 124 -5.70 -2.10 4.18
C LEU A 124 -6.25 -0.87 4.91
N ALA A 125 -6.26 -0.89 6.25
CA ALA A 125 -6.69 0.25 7.05
C ALA A 125 -5.75 1.46 6.89
N ASP A 126 -4.44 1.24 6.93
CA ASP A 126 -3.44 2.30 6.74
C ASP A 126 -3.49 2.85 5.30
N ALA A 127 -3.64 1.99 4.29
CA ALA A 127 -3.76 2.40 2.89
C ALA A 127 -5.01 3.25 2.65
N ARG A 128 -6.16 2.92 3.27
CA ARG A 128 -7.38 3.75 3.24
C ARG A 128 -7.16 5.09 3.93
N THR A 129 -6.50 5.09 5.09
CA THR A 129 -6.18 6.31 5.84
C THR A 129 -5.33 7.26 5.00
N LEU A 130 -4.27 6.74 4.37
CA LEU A 130 -3.42 7.50 3.46
C LEU A 130 -4.21 8.02 2.24
N GLU A 131 -5.00 7.16 1.59
CA GLU A 131 -5.81 7.54 0.43
C GLU A 131 -6.75 8.71 0.75
N THR A 132 -7.49 8.60 1.85
CA THR A 132 -8.45 9.61 2.27
C THR A 132 -7.74 10.90 2.71
N GLY A 133 -6.61 10.80 3.42
CA GLY A 133 -5.80 11.95 3.82
C GLY A 133 -5.23 12.72 2.62
N LEU A 134 -4.72 12.00 1.62
CA LEU A 134 -4.23 12.59 0.37
C LEU A 134 -5.36 13.23 -0.45
N ARG A 135 -6.51 12.55 -0.56
CA ARG A 135 -7.69 13.07 -1.26
C ARG A 135 -8.21 14.35 -0.60
N ALA A 136 -8.34 14.37 0.73
CA ALA A 136 -8.82 15.53 1.46
C ALA A 136 -7.89 16.75 1.33
N ARG A 137 -6.56 16.50 1.31
CA ARG A 137 -5.56 17.57 1.31
C ARG A 137 -5.20 18.09 -0.09
N PHE A 138 -5.22 17.22 -1.09
CA PHE A 138 -4.74 17.52 -2.45
C PHE A 138 -5.74 17.20 -3.56
N GLY A 139 -6.90 16.63 -3.23
CA GLY A 139 -7.98 16.45 -4.20
C GLY A 139 -8.47 17.81 -4.68
N GLY A 140 -8.74 17.92 -5.99
CA GLY A 140 -9.43 19.06 -6.54
C GLY A 140 -10.81 19.18 -5.87
N LYS A 141 -11.15 20.38 -5.40
CA LYS A 141 -12.56 20.72 -5.18
C LYS A 141 -13.17 20.78 -6.57
N GLU A 142 -14.08 19.84 -6.87
CA GLU A 142 -15.05 20.06 -7.93
C GLU A 142 -15.93 21.27 -7.58
#